data_AF-U4TZS5-F1
#
_entry.id   AF-U4TZS5-F1
#
_cell.length_a   1.000
_cell.length_b   1.000
_cell.length_c   1.000
_cell.angle_alpha   90.00
_cell.angle_beta   90.00
_cell.angle_gamma   90.00
#
_symmetry.space_group_name_H-M   'P 1'
#
loop_
_entity.id
_entity.type
_entity.pdbx_description
1 polymer ?
#
loop_
_entity_poly.entity_id
_entity_poly.type
_entity_poly.pdbx_seq_one_letter_code
_entity_poly.pdbx_strand_id
1 'polypeptide(L)'
;SHDVVLRFNRAPTRTFAEDVGAKTTVRLLNSQVVTKEEFGFLKSSLYKNVSLVVWDPSNYSASLDEWIQSPEHDLFPNFIQYRKQEAKPRIYMINPLTIWDVWDFLQRNTRLRLRKNPPSSGFLGIRLLLPHCNLVDVVEYVPSSRVTKRCHYYDPEQNEACTFGVWHPLSAEKLLTYHMNEASDHEVFQGGFVRLRGSKMIKC
;
A
#
# COMPACT_ATOMS: atom_id res chain seq x y z
N SER A 1 -13.62 2.37 -13.54
CA SER A 1 -15.00 2.08 -13.08
C SER A 1 -15.05 0.89 -12.11
N HIS A 2 -14.00 0.66 -11.31
CA HIS A 2 -13.90 -0.49 -10.39
C HIS A 2 -14.84 -0.40 -9.18
N ASP A 3 -15.24 -1.56 -8.66
CA ASP A 3 -16.08 -1.69 -7.46
C ASP A 3 -15.36 -1.13 -6.23
N VAL A 4 -14.11 -1.56 -6.05
CA VAL A 4 -13.21 -1.18 -4.96
C VAL A 4 -12.05 -0.37 -5.51
N VAL A 5 -11.75 0.77 -4.88
CA VAL A 5 -10.53 1.55 -5.14
C VAL A 5 -9.75 1.67 -3.83
N LEU A 6 -8.53 1.14 -3.83
CA LEU A 6 -7.60 1.25 -2.71
C LEU A 6 -6.61 2.40 -2.95
N ARG A 7 -6.40 3.26 -1.95
CA ARG A 7 -5.40 4.34 -1.99
C ARG A 7 -4.46 4.27 -0.79
N PHE A 8 -3.34 4.98 -0.87
CA PHE A 8 -2.31 4.93 0.15
C PHE A 8 -2.20 6.25 0.90
N ASN A 9 -1.95 6.19 2.21
CA ASN A 9 -1.52 7.32 3.03
C ASN A 9 -2.38 8.58 2.79
N ARG A 10 -1.74 9.72 2.53
CA ARG A 10 -2.39 11.02 2.33
C ARG A 10 -2.80 11.32 0.88
N ALA A 11 -2.74 10.34 -0.02
CA ALA A 11 -2.99 10.56 -1.45
C ALA A 11 -4.42 11.10 -1.72
N PRO A 12 -4.58 12.37 -2.14
CA PRO A 12 -5.88 13.02 -2.29
C PRO A 12 -6.53 12.72 -3.64
N THR A 13 -7.83 12.97 -3.75
CA THR A 13 -8.57 12.90 -5.02
C THR A 13 -9.05 14.27 -5.49
N ARG A 14 -9.40 15.17 -4.56
CA ARG A 14 -9.75 16.55 -4.87
C ARG A 14 -8.61 17.20 -5.66
N THR A 15 -8.96 17.97 -6.70
CA THR A 15 -8.07 18.59 -7.71
C THR A 15 -7.32 17.65 -8.65
N PHE A 16 -7.35 16.33 -8.44
CA PHE A 16 -6.65 15.34 -9.26
C PHE A 16 -7.59 14.29 -9.87
N ALA A 17 -8.91 14.52 -9.80
CA ALA A 17 -9.91 13.49 -10.10
C ALA A 17 -9.90 13.03 -11.56
N GLU A 18 -9.42 13.85 -12.49
CA GLU A 18 -9.26 13.47 -13.90
C GLU A 18 -8.17 12.40 -14.07
N ASP A 19 -7.04 12.53 -13.36
CA ASP A 19 -5.92 11.59 -13.45
C ASP A 19 -6.10 10.37 -12.56
N VAL A 20 -6.58 10.57 -11.32
CA VAL A 20 -6.58 9.50 -10.30
C VAL A 20 -7.97 9.02 -9.94
N GLY A 21 -9.04 9.60 -10.48
CA GLY A 21 -10.43 9.32 -10.13
C GLY A 21 -10.85 9.87 -8.76
N ALA A 22 -12.17 9.93 -8.52
CA ALA A 22 -12.74 10.46 -7.28
C ALA A 22 -12.99 9.42 -6.18
N LYS A 23 -13.20 8.14 -6.54
CA LYS A 23 -13.59 7.07 -5.60
C LYS A 23 -12.42 6.68 -4.68
N THR A 24 -12.71 6.45 -3.40
CA THR A 24 -11.85 5.74 -2.45
C THR A 24 -12.74 4.81 -1.62
N THR A 25 -12.49 3.51 -1.66
CA THR A 25 -13.23 2.52 -0.86
C THR A 25 -12.39 2.09 0.34
N VAL A 26 -11.12 1.78 0.10
CA VAL A 26 -10.14 1.37 1.12
C VAL A 26 -8.97 2.34 1.10
N ARG A 27 -8.42 2.65 2.27
CA ARG A 27 -7.18 3.41 2.38
C ARG A 27 -6.21 2.69 3.31
N LEU A 28 -5.07 2.30 2.76
CA LEU A 28 -3.98 1.67 3.50
C LEU A 28 -3.01 2.75 4.00
N LEU A 29 -2.80 2.79 5.31
CA LEU A 29 -1.98 3.79 6.00
C LEU A 29 -0.81 3.09 6.68
N ASN A 30 0.40 3.63 6.54
CA ASN A 30 1.45 3.29 7.49
C ASN A 30 1.19 3.97 8.84
N SER A 31 1.82 3.47 9.90
CA SER A 31 1.70 3.98 11.26
C SER A 31 2.22 5.40 11.42
N GLN A 32 3.19 5.84 10.61
CA GLN A 32 3.65 7.22 10.57
C GLN A 32 2.51 8.20 10.27
N VAL A 33 1.64 7.88 9.30
CA VAL A 33 0.48 8.71 8.95
C VAL A 33 -0.54 8.77 10.08
N VAL A 34 -0.67 7.70 10.86
CA VAL A 34 -1.60 7.64 12.00
C VAL A 34 -1.07 8.39 13.21
N THR A 35 0.24 8.49 13.37
CA THR A 35 0.89 9.06 14.57
C THR A 35 1.27 10.53 14.44
N LYS A 36 1.90 10.94 13.34
CA LYS A 36 2.47 12.29 13.26
C LYS A 36 1.40 13.36 12.97
N GLU A 37 1.52 14.49 13.67
CA GLU A 37 0.51 15.56 13.64
C GLU A 37 0.32 16.19 12.26
N GLU A 38 1.37 16.28 11.44
CA GLU A 38 1.31 16.91 10.11
C GLU A 38 0.34 16.22 9.15
N PHE A 39 -0.02 14.96 9.41
CA PHE A 39 -1.00 14.22 8.61
C PHE A 39 -2.44 14.45 9.04
N GLY A 40 -2.65 15.03 10.23
CA GLY A 40 -3.98 15.38 10.74
C GLY A 40 -4.94 14.19 10.78
N PHE A 41 -4.47 12.98 11.11
CA PHE A 41 -5.21 11.72 10.99
C PHE A 41 -6.64 11.78 11.58
N LEU A 42 -6.79 12.33 12.78
CA LEU A 42 -8.09 12.42 13.46
C LEU A 42 -9.02 13.51 12.90
N LYS A 43 -8.46 14.51 12.19
CA LYS A 43 -9.16 15.73 11.76
C LYS A 43 -9.48 15.74 10.26
N SER A 44 -8.63 15.14 9.44
CA SER A 44 -8.74 15.18 7.99
C SER A 44 -9.93 14.39 7.47
N SER A 45 -10.71 14.99 6.58
CA SER A 45 -11.82 14.32 5.88
C SER A 45 -11.35 13.18 4.98
N LEU A 46 -10.06 13.12 4.63
CA LEU A 46 -9.46 12.08 3.80
C LEU A 46 -9.59 10.67 4.42
N TYR A 47 -9.66 10.61 5.75
CA TYR A 47 -9.73 9.38 6.52
C TYR A 47 -11.15 9.11 7.05
N LYS A 48 -12.16 9.86 6.62
CA LYS A 48 -13.56 9.70 7.02
C LYS A 48 -14.36 8.98 5.93
N ASN A 49 -15.41 8.25 6.30
CA ASN A 49 -16.31 7.55 5.39
C ASN A 49 -15.67 6.52 4.44
N VAL A 50 -14.46 6.04 4.75
CA VAL A 50 -13.74 4.98 4.01
C VAL A 50 -13.41 3.82 4.94
N SER A 51 -13.02 2.68 4.40
CA SER A 51 -12.41 1.61 5.21
C SER A 51 -10.91 1.86 5.33
N LEU A 52 -10.41 1.99 6.55
CA LEU A 52 -9.00 2.20 6.86
C LEU A 52 -8.35 0.86 7.22
N VAL A 53 -7.16 0.64 6.68
CA VAL A 53 -6.27 -0.44 7.10
C VAL A 53 -4.95 0.20 7.49
N VAL A 54 -4.45 -0.11 8.67
CA VAL A 54 -3.20 0.45 9.19
C VAL A 54 -2.16 -0.65 9.31
N TRP A 55 -0.91 -0.34 9.04
CA TRP A 55 0.21 -1.25 9.28
C TRP A 55 1.38 -0.49 9.93
N ASP A 56 2.10 -1.18 10.81
CA ASP A 56 3.33 -0.74 11.47
C ASP A 56 4.34 -1.87 11.29
N PRO A 57 5.60 -1.58 10.94
CA PRO A 57 6.59 -2.63 10.86
C PRO A 57 7.04 -3.08 12.26
N SER A 58 7.37 -4.36 12.35
CA SER A 58 8.08 -4.94 13.48
C SER A 58 9.46 -5.39 13.05
N ASN A 59 10.33 -5.75 14.00
CA ASN A 59 11.53 -6.51 13.67
C ASN A 59 11.14 -7.89 13.10
N TYR A 60 11.95 -8.44 12.17
CA TYR A 60 11.67 -9.69 11.44
C TYR A 60 11.32 -10.87 12.35
N SER A 61 12.03 -10.99 13.49
CA SER A 61 11.84 -12.09 14.44
C SER A 61 11.00 -11.71 15.65
N ALA A 62 10.46 -10.47 15.72
CA ALA A 62 9.68 -10.04 16.87
C ALA A 62 8.33 -10.78 16.92
N SER A 63 7.98 -11.22 18.12
CA SER A 63 6.64 -11.67 18.47
C SER A 63 5.64 -10.51 18.44
N LEU A 64 4.35 -10.87 18.46
CA LEU A 64 3.28 -9.88 18.54
C LEU A 64 3.37 -9.05 19.84
N ASP A 65 3.73 -9.69 20.96
CA ASP A 65 3.83 -9.01 22.26
C ASP A 65 4.99 -8.01 22.29
N GLU A 66 6.15 -8.38 21.73
CA GLU A 66 7.30 -7.46 21.60
C GLU A 66 6.94 -6.25 20.73
N TRP A 67 6.22 -6.45 19.63
CA TRP A 67 5.77 -5.35 18.77
C TRP A 67 4.72 -4.47 19.46
N ILE A 68 3.76 -5.04 20.22
CA ILE A 68 2.78 -4.24 20.98
C ILE A 68 3.49 -3.35 22.01
N GLN A 69 4.53 -3.88 22.67
CA GLN A 69 5.29 -3.12 23.68
C GLN A 69 6.20 -2.05 23.07
N SER A 70 6.66 -2.25 21.83
CA SER A 70 7.61 -1.34 21.16
C SER A 70 7.34 -1.25 19.65
N PRO A 71 6.21 -0.66 19.23
CA PRO A 71 5.93 -0.42 17.80
C PRO A 71 6.90 0.63 17.23
N GLU A 72 7.11 0.65 15.91
CA GLU A 72 7.97 1.68 15.29
C GLU A 72 7.37 3.07 15.49
N HIS A 73 6.05 3.17 15.36
CA HIS A 73 5.28 4.35 15.71
C HIS A 73 4.10 3.96 16.61
N ASP A 74 4.00 4.57 17.79
CA ASP A 74 2.90 4.32 18.73
C ASP A 74 1.55 4.83 18.21
N LEU A 75 0.94 4.02 17.35
CA LEU A 75 -0.32 4.29 16.67
C LEU A 75 -1.55 4.07 17.55
N PHE A 76 -1.43 3.39 18.69
CA PHE A 76 -2.56 2.93 19.48
C PHE A 76 -3.44 4.08 20.01
N PRO A 77 -2.91 5.19 20.56
CA PRO A 77 -3.73 6.29 21.05
C PRO A 77 -4.64 6.87 19.95
N ASN A 78 -4.08 7.15 18.78
CA ASN A 78 -4.83 7.72 17.66
C ASN A 78 -5.77 6.69 17.02
N PHE A 79 -5.37 5.41 16.94
CA PHE A 79 -6.24 4.33 16.47
C PHE A 79 -7.48 4.18 17.36
N ILE A 80 -7.29 4.15 18.68
CA ILE A 80 -8.38 4.06 19.67
C ILE A 80 -9.27 5.31 19.60
N GLN A 81 -8.66 6.49 19.51
CA GLN A 81 -9.41 7.75 19.44
C GLN A 81 -10.26 7.83 18.17
N TYR A 82 -9.75 7.41 17.02
CA TYR A 82 -10.53 7.32 15.79
C TYR A 82 -11.75 6.40 15.98
N ARG A 83 -11.56 5.23 16.60
CA ARG A 83 -12.66 4.29 16.89
C ARG A 83 -13.73 4.87 17.81
N LYS A 84 -13.37 5.75 18.75
CA LYS A 84 -14.31 6.43 19.63
C LYS A 84 -15.11 7.54 18.94
N GLN A 85 -14.54 8.18 17.91
CA GLN A 85 -15.17 9.28 17.18
C GLN A 85 -16.19 8.82 16.13
N GLU A 86 -16.07 7.59 15.64
CA GLU A 86 -16.94 7.06 14.58
C GLU A 86 -18.01 6.12 15.15
N ALA A 87 -19.27 6.31 14.77
CA ALA A 87 -20.36 5.44 15.22
C ALA A 87 -20.23 3.98 14.71
N LYS A 88 -19.61 3.80 13.54
CA LYS A 88 -19.34 2.49 12.92
C LYS A 88 -17.91 2.47 12.37
N PRO A 89 -16.89 2.38 13.24
CA PRO A 89 -15.50 2.55 12.83
C PRO A 89 -15.07 1.39 11.93
N ARG A 90 -14.78 1.69 10.66
CA ARG A 90 -14.17 0.76 9.71
C ARG A 90 -12.67 0.97 9.65
N ILE A 91 -11.99 0.66 10.76
CA ILE A 91 -10.53 0.74 10.86
C ILE A 91 -9.98 -0.59 11.36
N TYR A 92 -9.02 -1.12 10.62
CA TYR A 92 -8.39 -2.42 10.85
C TYR A 92 -6.87 -2.26 10.90
N MET A 93 -6.20 -3.28 11.41
CA MET A 93 -4.75 -3.29 11.54
C MET A 93 -4.21 -4.59 10.95
N ILE A 94 -3.16 -4.50 10.15
CA ILE A 94 -2.44 -5.67 9.63
C ILE A 94 -1.66 -6.30 10.79
N ASN A 95 -1.74 -7.62 10.93
CA ASN A 95 -0.86 -8.34 11.86
C ASN A 95 0.60 -8.15 11.39
N PRO A 96 1.51 -7.62 12.22
CA PRO A 96 2.88 -7.34 11.81
C PRO A 96 3.64 -8.59 11.30
N LEU A 97 3.28 -9.78 11.79
CA LEU A 97 3.89 -11.04 11.33
C LEU A 97 3.57 -11.30 9.85
N THR A 98 2.35 -10.96 9.41
CA THR A 98 1.94 -11.11 8.00
C THR A 98 2.74 -10.22 7.05
N ILE A 99 3.31 -9.11 7.52
CA ILE A 99 4.19 -8.26 6.71
C ILE A 99 5.46 -9.03 6.33
N TRP A 100 6.00 -9.79 7.28
CA TRP A 100 7.18 -10.63 7.06
C TRP A 100 6.88 -11.89 6.26
N ASP A 101 5.68 -12.47 6.38
CA ASP A 101 5.23 -13.55 5.48
C ASP A 101 5.24 -13.08 4.00
N VAL A 102 4.80 -11.84 3.75
CA VAL A 102 4.81 -11.23 2.41
C VAL A 102 6.24 -10.96 1.95
N TRP A 103 7.12 -10.52 2.85
CA TRP A 103 8.55 -10.36 2.54
C TRP A 103 9.21 -11.70 2.20
N ASP A 104 8.93 -12.77 2.96
CA ASP A 104 9.47 -14.11 2.70
C ASP A 104 8.96 -14.67 1.37
N PHE A 105 7.70 -14.40 1.03
CA PHE A 105 7.18 -14.70 -0.30
C PHE A 105 7.96 -13.94 -1.39
N LEU A 106 8.20 -12.64 -1.22
CA LEU A 106 8.97 -11.84 -2.16
C LEU A 106 10.42 -12.35 -2.30
N GLN A 107 11.09 -12.64 -1.19
CA GLN A 107 12.46 -13.17 -1.17
C GLN A 107 12.54 -14.53 -1.87
N ARG A 108 11.61 -15.45 -1.62
CA ARG A 108 11.60 -16.77 -2.29
C ARG A 108 11.43 -16.66 -3.81
N ASN A 109 10.77 -15.61 -4.28
CA ASN A 109 10.57 -15.34 -5.70
C ASN A 109 11.60 -14.35 -6.30
N THR A 110 12.61 -13.97 -5.53
CA THR A 110 13.68 -13.06 -5.98
C THR A 110 15.02 -13.75 -5.92
N ARG A 111 15.76 -13.74 -7.05
CA ARG A 111 17.09 -14.37 -7.14
C ARG A 111 18.13 -13.75 -6.21
N LEU A 112 18.03 -12.43 -6.01
CA LEU A 112 18.96 -11.68 -5.16
C LEU A 112 18.46 -11.66 -3.71
N ARG A 113 19.41 -11.64 -2.77
CA ARG A 113 19.10 -11.45 -1.36
C ARG A 113 18.59 -10.02 -1.13
N LEU A 114 17.38 -9.92 -0.60
CA LEU A 114 16.74 -8.66 -0.24
C LEU A 114 17.20 -8.21 1.14
N ARG A 115 17.19 -6.89 1.36
CA ARG A 115 17.31 -6.33 2.71
C ARG A 115 16.03 -6.65 3.48
N LYS A 116 16.18 -6.98 4.76
CA LYS A 116 15.06 -7.22 5.69
C LYS A 116 14.42 -5.90 6.13
N ASN A 117 13.85 -5.20 5.16
CA ASN A 117 12.92 -4.10 5.37
C ASN A 117 11.54 -4.57 4.89
N PRO A 118 10.45 -4.12 5.51
CA PRO A 118 9.10 -4.54 5.14
C PRO A 118 8.80 -4.21 3.68
N PRO A 119 7.90 -4.95 3.01
CA PRO A 119 7.39 -4.56 1.71
C PRO A 119 6.70 -3.19 1.74
N SER A 120 6.65 -2.51 0.60
CA SER A 120 5.97 -1.22 0.50
C SER A 120 4.46 -1.33 0.78
N SER A 121 3.84 -0.22 1.18
CA SER A 121 2.38 -0.16 1.27
C SER A 121 1.71 -0.55 -0.05
N GLY A 122 2.33 -0.24 -1.20
CA GLY A 122 1.85 -0.65 -2.52
C GLY A 122 1.70 -2.18 -2.64
N PHE A 123 2.76 -2.92 -2.27
CA PHE A 123 2.75 -4.38 -2.36
C PHE A 123 1.84 -5.03 -1.31
N LEU A 124 1.79 -4.47 -0.10
CA LEU A 124 0.80 -4.88 0.92
C LEU A 124 -0.64 -4.66 0.43
N GLY A 125 -0.90 -3.56 -0.27
CA GLY A 125 -2.19 -3.26 -0.88
C GLY A 125 -2.59 -4.26 -1.97
N ILE A 126 -1.65 -4.66 -2.83
CA ILE A 126 -1.86 -5.74 -3.80
C ILE A 126 -2.24 -7.03 -3.07
N ARG A 127 -1.43 -7.47 -2.10
CA ARG A 127 -1.68 -8.68 -1.32
C ARG A 127 -3.03 -8.65 -0.60
N LEU A 128 -3.45 -7.48 -0.11
CA LEU A 128 -4.73 -7.28 0.54
C LEU A 128 -5.90 -7.51 -0.43
N LEU A 129 -5.82 -7.04 -1.67
CA LEU A 129 -6.94 -7.13 -2.63
C LEU A 129 -7.04 -8.48 -3.36
N LEU A 130 -5.92 -9.18 -3.60
CA LEU A 130 -5.90 -10.47 -4.31
C LEU A 130 -6.92 -11.51 -3.81
N PRO A 131 -7.15 -11.74 -2.50
CA PRO A 131 -8.15 -12.71 -2.04
C PRO A 131 -9.60 -12.21 -2.15
N HIS A 132 -9.83 -10.91 -2.38
CA HIS A 132 -11.15 -10.28 -2.32
C HIS A 132 -11.69 -9.80 -3.67
N CYS A 133 -10.83 -9.66 -4.68
CA CYS A 133 -11.19 -9.23 -6.03
C CYS A 133 -10.94 -10.35 -7.03
N ASN A 134 -11.73 -10.43 -8.12
CA ASN A 134 -11.43 -11.37 -9.20
C ASN A 134 -10.28 -10.89 -10.09
N LEU A 135 -10.16 -9.57 -10.24
CA LEU A 135 -9.09 -8.88 -10.96
C LEU A 135 -8.65 -7.67 -10.12
N VAL A 136 -7.35 -7.40 -10.11
CA VAL A 136 -6.74 -6.24 -9.46
C VAL A 136 -5.92 -5.51 -10.50
N ASP A 137 -6.38 -4.31 -10.88
CA ASP A 137 -5.61 -3.40 -11.71
C ASP A 137 -4.78 -2.48 -10.82
N VAL A 138 -3.46 -2.45 -11.07
CA VAL A 138 -2.48 -1.68 -10.31
C VAL A 138 -1.92 -0.59 -11.21
N VAL A 139 -2.14 0.67 -10.83
CA VAL A 139 -1.87 1.85 -11.66
C VAL A 139 -0.59 2.55 -11.21
N GLU A 140 0.29 2.85 -12.17
CA GLU A 140 1.59 3.52 -11.98
C GLU A 140 2.50 2.88 -10.91
N TYR A 141 2.29 1.60 -10.61
CA TYR A 141 3.17 0.84 -9.73
C TYR A 141 4.41 0.37 -10.48
N VAL A 142 4.21 -0.33 -11.61
CA VAL A 142 5.25 -0.43 -12.64
C VAL A 142 5.17 0.86 -13.46
N PRO A 143 6.26 1.64 -13.56
CA PRO A 143 6.19 2.97 -14.17
C PRO A 143 5.94 2.87 -15.68
N SER A 144 5.04 3.73 -16.17
CA SER A 144 4.84 3.92 -17.61
C SER A 144 5.91 4.82 -18.23
N SER A 145 5.75 5.15 -19.52
CA SER A 145 6.55 6.16 -20.23
C SER A 145 6.45 7.56 -19.62
N ARG A 146 5.50 7.78 -18.69
CA ARG A 146 5.38 9.02 -17.88
C ARG A 146 6.26 9.03 -16.63
N VAL A 147 7.19 8.08 -16.50
CA VAL A 147 8.12 8.00 -15.37
C VAL A 147 8.82 9.35 -15.12
N THR A 148 8.88 9.74 -13.86
CA THR A 148 9.43 11.04 -13.42
C THR A 148 10.14 10.89 -12.08
N LYS A 149 10.94 11.91 -11.73
CA LYS A 149 11.56 12.04 -10.41
C LYS A 149 10.57 12.45 -9.33
N ARG A 150 9.41 13.00 -9.72
CA ARG A 150 8.38 13.45 -8.78
C ARG A 150 7.84 12.25 -7.98
N CYS A 151 7.96 12.31 -6.65
CA CYS A 151 7.65 11.20 -5.76
C CYS A 151 6.14 10.90 -5.70
N HIS A 152 5.33 11.96 -5.60
CA HIS A 152 3.87 11.84 -5.59
C HIS A 152 3.22 12.81 -6.57
N TYR A 153 2.08 12.42 -7.14
CA TYR A 153 1.31 13.29 -8.04
C TYR A 153 0.82 14.58 -7.37
N TYR A 154 0.70 14.60 -6.04
CA TYR A 154 0.10 15.67 -5.26
C TYR A 154 1.09 16.57 -4.50
N ASP A 155 2.39 16.30 -4.55
CA ASP A 155 3.42 17.16 -3.93
C ASP A 155 4.61 17.36 -4.87
N PRO A 156 5.36 18.48 -4.74
CA PRO A 156 6.44 18.81 -5.68
C PRO A 156 7.76 18.08 -5.37
N GLU A 157 7.79 17.19 -4.38
CA GLU A 157 9.00 16.49 -3.96
C GLU A 157 9.55 15.64 -5.12
N GLN A 158 10.87 15.75 -5.35
CA GLN A 158 11.57 14.92 -6.33
C GLN A 158 12.47 13.94 -5.60
N ASN A 159 12.19 12.65 -5.76
CA ASN A 159 12.94 11.56 -5.16
C ASN A 159 12.75 10.28 -5.98
N GLU A 160 13.75 9.91 -6.77
CA GLU A 160 13.74 8.70 -7.59
C GLU A 160 13.62 7.41 -6.75
N ALA A 161 13.98 7.47 -5.46
CA ALA A 161 13.80 6.35 -4.53
C ALA A 161 12.33 5.96 -4.35
N CYS A 162 11.38 6.87 -4.56
CA CYS A 162 9.96 6.56 -4.51
C CYS A 162 9.54 5.62 -5.65
N THR A 163 10.26 5.67 -6.79
CA THR A 163 9.99 4.82 -7.95
C THR A 163 10.81 3.54 -7.93
N PHE A 164 12.09 3.59 -7.54
CA PHE A 164 12.99 2.43 -7.66
C PHE A 164 13.31 1.73 -6.33
N GLY A 165 12.99 2.37 -5.21
CA GLY A 165 13.19 1.84 -3.86
C GLY A 165 14.55 2.19 -3.27
N VAL A 166 14.56 2.41 -1.95
CA VAL A 166 15.78 2.52 -1.11
C VAL A 166 15.57 1.71 0.17
N TRP A 167 14.55 2.05 0.95
CA TRP A 167 14.21 1.33 2.17
C TRP A 167 13.45 0.03 1.86
N HIS A 168 12.31 0.14 1.17
CA HIS A 168 11.55 -1.03 0.71
C HIS A 168 12.26 -1.77 -0.44
N PRO A 169 12.06 -3.10 -0.58
CA PRO A 169 12.54 -3.88 -1.72
C PRO A 169 11.73 -3.63 -3.01
N LEU A 170 11.44 -2.36 -3.32
CA LEU A 170 10.44 -1.92 -4.30
C LEU A 170 10.71 -2.44 -5.73
N SER A 171 11.97 -2.48 -6.15
CA SER A 171 12.34 -3.05 -7.46
C SER A 171 11.96 -4.53 -7.58
N ALA A 172 12.18 -5.33 -6.53
CA ALA A 172 11.78 -6.73 -6.52
C ALA A 172 10.26 -6.89 -6.53
N GLU A 173 9.55 -6.07 -5.75
CA GLU A 173 8.09 -6.08 -5.72
C GLU A 173 7.49 -5.77 -7.10
N LYS A 174 8.03 -4.77 -7.81
CA LYS A 174 7.60 -4.41 -9.17
C LYS A 174 7.87 -5.51 -10.18
N LEU A 175 9.06 -6.13 -10.14
CA LEU A 175 9.41 -7.23 -11.03
C LEU A 175 8.50 -8.45 -10.81
N LEU A 176 8.22 -8.80 -9.56
CA LEU A 176 7.30 -9.89 -9.24
C LEU A 176 5.86 -9.56 -9.66
N THR A 177 5.42 -8.33 -9.42
CA THR A 177 4.10 -7.84 -9.85
C THR A 177 3.95 -7.90 -11.37
N TYR A 178 4.98 -7.48 -12.11
CA TYR A 178 5.01 -7.57 -13.57
C TYR A 178 5.07 -9.03 -14.05
N HIS A 179 5.78 -9.91 -13.36
CA HIS A 179 5.83 -11.33 -13.71
C HIS A 179 4.46 -12.01 -13.62
N MET A 180 3.59 -11.56 -12.71
CA MET A 180 2.22 -12.08 -12.54
C MET A 180 1.17 -11.37 -13.41
N ASN A 181 1.59 -10.43 -14.25
CA ASN A 181 0.71 -9.58 -15.04
C ASN A 181 0.01 -10.34 -16.19
N GLU A 182 -1.26 -10.01 -16.44
CA GLU A 182 -2.03 -10.46 -17.61
C GLU A 182 -2.25 -9.37 -18.67
N ALA A 183 -1.91 -8.10 -18.40
CA ALA A 183 -2.01 -7.01 -19.37
C ALA A 183 -0.88 -7.04 -20.40
N SER A 184 -1.09 -6.44 -21.58
CA SER A 184 -0.04 -6.33 -22.59
C SER A 184 1.08 -5.34 -22.19
N ASP A 185 2.27 -5.49 -22.76
CA ASP A 185 3.39 -4.55 -22.57
C ASP A 185 2.99 -3.10 -22.89
N HIS A 186 2.13 -2.90 -23.90
CA HIS A 186 1.62 -1.57 -24.21
C HIS A 186 0.76 -1.00 -23.07
N GLU A 187 -0.14 -1.79 -22.49
CA GLU A 187 -0.94 -1.36 -21.34
C GLU A 187 -0.07 -1.08 -20.10
N VAL A 188 0.99 -1.86 -19.88
CA VAL A 188 1.91 -1.62 -18.76
C VAL A 188 2.76 -0.39 -19.01
N PHE A 189 3.51 -0.34 -20.11
CA PHE A 189 4.56 0.67 -20.31
C PHE A 189 4.07 1.95 -20.96
N GLN A 190 2.91 1.97 -21.61
CA GLN A 190 2.27 3.20 -22.08
C GLN A 190 1.06 3.57 -21.23
N GLY A 191 0.28 2.58 -20.81
CA GLY A 191 -0.89 2.80 -19.96
C GLY A 191 -0.57 2.98 -18.48
N GLY A 192 0.51 2.38 -17.97
CA GLY A 192 0.81 2.35 -16.54
C GLY A 192 -0.07 1.37 -15.76
N PHE A 193 -0.64 0.36 -16.41
CA PHE A 193 -1.56 -0.60 -15.79
C PHE A 193 -0.99 -2.00 -15.78
N VAL A 194 -0.85 -2.59 -14.59
CA VAL A 194 -0.65 -4.03 -14.40
C VAL A 194 -1.95 -4.67 -13.98
N ARG A 195 -2.31 -5.82 -14.57
CA ARG A 195 -3.51 -6.58 -14.23
C ARG A 195 -3.16 -7.91 -13.60
N LEU A 196 -3.65 -8.16 -12.39
CA LEU A 196 -3.42 -9.38 -11.65
C LEU A 196 -4.73 -10.16 -11.46
N ARG A 197 -4.67 -11.49 -11.58
CA ARG A 197 -5.79 -12.35 -11.19
C ARG A 197 -5.90 -12.44 -9.68
N GLY A 198 -7.12 -12.32 -9.19
CA GLY A 198 -7.45 -12.65 -7.83
C GLY A 198 -7.21 -14.11 -7.48
N SER A 199 -6.94 -14.40 -6.21
CA SER A 199 -6.65 -15.76 -5.73
C SER A 199 -7.78 -16.75 -6.04
N LYS A 200 -9.04 -16.30 -6.06
CA LYS A 200 -10.21 -17.12 -6.40
C LYS A 200 -10.26 -17.55 -7.87
N MET A 201 -9.48 -16.89 -8.73
CA MET A 201 -9.43 -17.16 -10.17
C MET A 201 -8.26 -18.06 -10.57
N ILE A 202 -7.37 -18.38 -9.63
CA ILE A 202 -6.22 -19.26 -9.85
C ILE A 202 -6.69 -20.71 -9.76
N LYS A 203 -6.31 -21.53 -10.73
CA LYS A 203 -6.49 -22.98 -10.69
C LYS A 203 -5.20 -23.60 -10.15
N CYS A 204 -5.30 -24.31 -9.04
CA CYS A 204 -4.21 -25.05 -8.41
C CYS A 204 -4.48 -26.54 -8.51
#